data_AF-A0A7V4EI10-F1
#
_entry.id   AF-A0A7V4EI10-F1
#
_cell.length_a   1.000
_cell.length_b   1.000
_cell.length_c   1.000
_cell.angle_alpha   90.00
_cell.angle_beta   90.00
_cell.angle_gamma   90.00
#
_symmetry.space_group_name_H-M   'P 1'
#
loop_
_entity.id
_entity.type
_entity.pdbx_description
1 polymer ?
#
loop_
_entity_poly.entity_id
_entity_poly.type
_entity_poly.pdbx_seq_one_letter_code
_entity_poly.pdbx_strand_id
1 'polypeptide(L)'
;MAGPPLAASHRSLGQVPTPKALVAFMVGLAEAPKGGRVLEPACGEGPFLRAFREAHGTGYRFLGVEVDPRTLDLPSWAEGVQADFLLWEPGEAFDLI
;
A
#
# COMPACT_ATOMS: atom_id res chain seq x y z
N MET A 1 2.44 17.09 -39.72
CA MET A 1 2.73 17.75 -38.43
C MET A 1 2.62 16.70 -37.34
N ALA A 2 3.74 16.17 -36.86
CA ALA A 2 3.73 15.22 -35.75
C ALA A 2 3.44 15.98 -34.45
N GLY A 3 2.49 15.49 -33.65
CA GLY A 3 2.16 16.07 -32.35
C GLY A 3 3.34 16.03 -31.38
N PRO A 4 3.31 16.82 -30.30
CA PRO A 4 4.38 16.84 -29.31
C PRO A 4 4.56 15.44 -28.71
N PRO A 5 5.79 15.03 -28.38
CA PRO A 5 6.02 13.75 -27.72
C PRO A 5 5.28 13.73 -26.40
N LEU A 6 4.47 12.69 -26.18
CA LEU A 6 3.92 12.39 -24.86
C LEU A 6 5.12 12.20 -23.93
N ALA A 7 5.24 13.06 -22.92
CA ALA A 7 6.22 12.90 -21.86
C ALA A 7 6.15 11.45 -21.38
N ALA A 8 7.31 10.79 -21.26
CA ALA A 8 7.38 9.42 -20.79
C ALA A 8 6.69 9.36 -19.41
N SER A 9 5.43 8.91 -19.39
CA SER A 9 4.74 8.65 -18.13
C SER A 9 5.61 7.67 -17.38
N HIS A 10 5.97 7.96 -16.13
CA HIS A 10 6.63 7.00 -15.25
C HIS A 10 5.91 5.66 -15.44
N ARG A 11 6.55 4.72 -16.13
CA ARG A 11 5.95 3.43 -16.46
C ARG A 11 5.94 2.65 -15.16
N SER A 12 4.90 2.83 -14.34
CA SER A 12 4.57 1.86 -13.30
C SER A 12 4.43 0.49 -13.95
N LEU A 13 4.64 -0.58 -13.19
CA LEU A 13 4.49 -1.95 -13.68
C LEU A 13 3.00 -2.34 -13.95
N GLY A 14 2.21 -1.41 -14.50
CA GLY A 14 0.77 -1.57 -14.70
C GLY A 14 -0.09 -1.15 -13.51
N GLN A 15 0.44 -0.33 -12.61
CA GLN A 15 -0.28 0.11 -11.41
C GLN A 15 -1.55 0.90 -11.77
N VAL A 16 -2.66 0.54 -11.14
CA VAL A 16 -3.95 1.23 -11.27
C VAL A 16 -4.37 1.70 -9.88
N PRO A 17 -4.57 3.02 -9.66
CA PRO A 17 -4.94 3.53 -8.35
C PRO A 17 -6.37 3.10 -7.97
N THR A 18 -6.55 2.65 -6.74
CA THR A 18 -7.87 2.38 -6.18
C THR A 18 -8.62 3.70 -5.92
N PRO A 19 -9.86 3.88 -6.39
CA PRO A 19 -10.64 5.08 -6.11
C PRO A 19 -10.78 5.33 -4.60
N LYS A 20 -10.60 6.59 -4.16
CA LYS A 20 -10.62 6.96 -2.73
C LYS A 20 -11.90 6.52 -2.00
N ALA A 21 -13.05 6.60 -2.66
CA ALA A 21 -14.33 6.17 -2.09
C ALA A 21 -14.37 4.65 -1.83
N LEU A 22 -13.71 3.86 -2.68
CA LEU A 22 -13.61 2.42 -2.50
C LEU A 22 -12.64 2.07 -1.36
N VAL A 23 -11.50 2.79 -1.26
CA VAL A 23 -10.58 2.65 -0.12
C VAL A 23 -11.30 2.94 1.19
N ALA A 24 -12.04 4.05 1.28
CA ALA A 24 -12.78 4.43 2.48
C ALA A 24 -13.85 3.40 2.85
N PHE A 25 -14.57 2.86 1.86
CA PHE A 25 -15.56 1.80 2.08
C PHE A 25 -14.91 0.54 2.65
N MET A 26 -13.81 0.05 2.03
CA MET A 26 -13.11 -1.16 2.48
C MET A 26 -12.51 -0.98 3.88
N VAL A 27 -11.88 0.17 4.17
CA VAL A 27 -11.34 0.47 5.50
C VAL A 27 -12.44 0.54 6.57
N GLY A 28 -13.64 0.97 6.22
CA GLY A 28 -14.80 0.96 7.12
C GLY A 28 -15.31 -0.43 7.50
N LEU A 29 -14.92 -1.48 6.76
CA LEU A 29 -15.22 -2.88 7.06
C LEU A 29 -14.05 -3.60 7.73
N ALA A 30 -12.86 -3.01 7.71
CA ALA A 30 -11.63 -3.64 8.16
C ALA A 30 -11.46 -3.50 9.68
N GLU A 31 -11.05 -4.59 10.33
CA GLU A 31 -10.79 -4.62 11.77
C GLU A 31 -9.47 -5.34 12.05
N ALA A 32 -8.75 -4.87 13.08
CA ALA A 32 -7.56 -5.52 13.60
C ALA A 32 -7.49 -5.32 15.13
N PRO A 33 -6.94 -6.27 15.89
CA PRO A 33 -6.71 -6.08 17.32
C PRO A 33 -5.69 -4.96 17.57
N LYS A 34 -5.77 -4.29 18.73
CA LYS A 34 -4.75 -3.30 19.14
C LYS A 34 -3.37 -3.97 19.17
N GLY A 35 -2.37 -3.31 18.59
CA GLY A 35 -1.01 -3.83 18.40
C GLY A 35 -0.87 -4.81 17.23
N GLY A 36 -1.97 -5.08 16.50
CA GLY A 36 -2.02 -5.97 15.35
C GLY A 36 -1.18 -5.49 14.18
N ARG A 37 -0.83 -6.43 13.32
CA ARG A 37 -0.02 -6.27 12.11
C ARG A 37 -0.95 -6.08 10.92
N VAL A 38 -0.89 -4.90 10.30
CA VAL A 38 -1.69 -4.51 9.13
C VAL A 38 -0.78 -4.47 7.92
N LEU A 39 -1.13 -5.22 6.89
CA LEU A 39 -0.37 -5.35 5.65
C LEU A 39 -1.13 -4.72 4.48
N GLU A 40 -0.41 -4.00 3.61
CA GLU A 40 -0.90 -3.65 2.27
C GLU A 40 0.02 -4.28 1.22
N PRO A 41 -0.39 -5.35 0.52
CA PRO A 41 0.38 -5.91 -0.58
C PRO A 41 0.20 -5.07 -1.86
N ALA A 42 1.24 -4.99 -2.68
CA ALA A 42 1.30 -4.12 -3.87
C ALA A 42 0.95 -2.65 -3.55
N CYS A 43 1.52 -2.15 -2.45
CA CYS A 43 1.04 -0.92 -1.80
C CYS A 43 1.27 0.36 -2.61
N GLY A 44 2.26 0.44 -3.49
CA GLY A 44 2.71 1.73 -4.02
C GLY A 44 2.91 2.77 -2.91
N GLU A 45 2.11 3.85 -2.96
CA GLU A 45 2.14 4.96 -1.99
C GLU A 45 1.41 4.63 -0.65
N GLY A 46 0.81 3.45 -0.52
CA GLY A 46 0.11 2.95 0.67
C GLY A 46 -1.25 3.61 0.95
N PRO A 47 -2.18 3.72 -0.03
CA PRO A 47 -3.48 4.33 0.20
C PRO A 47 -4.30 3.63 1.29
N PHE A 48 -4.24 2.31 1.43
CA PHE A 48 -4.99 1.59 2.46
C PHE A 48 -4.36 1.75 3.85
N LEU A 49 -3.04 1.68 3.99
CA LEU A 49 -2.35 1.91 5.27
C LEU A 49 -2.66 3.30 5.81
N ARG A 50 -2.61 4.32 4.94
CA ARG A 50 -2.90 5.72 5.32
C ARG A 50 -4.34 5.87 5.78
N ALA A 51 -5.29 5.37 4.99
CA ALA A 51 -6.71 5.45 5.31
C ALA A 51 -7.06 4.65 6.58
N PHE A 52 -6.48 3.46 6.77
CA PHE A 52 -6.68 2.67 7.98
C PHE A 52 -6.15 3.40 9.22
N ARG A 53 -4.94 3.96 9.15
CA ARG A 53 -4.36 4.73 10.26
C ARG A 53 -5.18 5.98 10.58
N GLU A 54 -5.73 6.65 9.59
CA GLU A 54 -6.60 7.82 9.79
C GLU A 54 -7.92 7.43 10.49
N ALA A 55 -8.54 6.32 10.08
CA ALA A 55 -9.83 5.87 10.62
C ALA A 55 -9.71 5.19 12.00
N HIS A 56 -8.66 4.38 12.21
CA HIS A 56 -8.54 3.48 13.36
C HIS A 56 -7.43 3.88 14.35
N GLY A 57 -6.61 4.87 13.98
CA GLY A 57 -5.53 5.40 14.81
C GLY A 57 -4.20 4.69 14.62
N THR A 58 -3.26 4.95 15.53
CA THR A 58 -1.84 4.62 15.36
C THR A 58 -1.39 3.37 16.12
N GLY A 59 -2.31 2.66 16.76
CA GLY A 59 -2.02 1.54 17.66
C GLY A 59 -1.72 0.23 16.93
N TYR A 60 -1.13 0.27 15.73
CA TYR A 60 -0.93 -0.87 14.85
C TYR A 60 0.49 -0.86 14.26
N ARG A 61 0.93 -2.03 13.80
CA ARG A 61 2.17 -2.19 13.04
C ARG A 61 1.83 -2.22 11.55
N PHE A 62 2.22 -1.18 10.82
CA PHE A 62 1.88 -1.01 9.42
C PHE A 62 3.02 -1.46 8.52
N LEU A 63 2.72 -2.30 7.53
CA LEU A 63 3.70 -2.80 6.58
C LEU A 63 3.14 -2.77 5.16
N GLY A 64 3.94 -2.32 4.20
CA GLY A 64 3.60 -2.39 2.78
C GLY A 64 4.65 -3.19 2.02
N VAL A 65 4.19 -4.04 1.09
CA VAL A 65 5.08 -4.74 0.16
C VAL A 65 4.85 -4.19 -1.24
N GLU A 66 5.93 -3.87 -1.95
CA GLU A 66 5.88 -3.38 -3.33
C GLU A 66 7.07 -3.95 -4.12
N VAL A 67 6.79 -4.39 -5.34
CA VAL A 67 7.82 -4.95 -6.23
C VAL A 67 8.55 -3.85 -7.01
N ASP A 68 7.85 -2.76 -7.32
CA ASP A 68 8.40 -1.61 -8.03
C ASP A 68 8.99 -0.57 -7.05
N PRO A 69 10.33 -0.45 -6.95
CA PRO A 69 10.95 0.51 -6.02
C PRO A 69 10.63 1.97 -6.33
N ARG A 70 10.08 2.27 -7.52
CA ARG A 70 9.74 3.64 -7.93
C ARG A 70 8.40 4.09 -7.36
N THR A 71 7.54 3.16 -6.93
CA THR A 71 6.23 3.46 -6.37
C THR A 71 6.17 3.23 -4.88
N LEU A 72 7.13 2.50 -4.28
CA LEU A 72 7.22 2.29 -2.83
C LEU A 72 7.54 3.62 -2.11
N ASP A 73 6.49 4.36 -1.74
CA ASP A 73 6.57 5.65 -1.06
C ASP A 73 5.66 5.66 0.18
N LEU A 74 6.18 5.06 1.25
CA LEU A 74 5.48 4.94 2.52
C LEU A 74 5.95 5.99 3.54
N PRO A 75 5.06 6.48 4.41
CA PRO A 75 5.45 7.34 5.51
C PRO A 75 6.38 6.62 6.50
N SER A 76 7.17 7.38 7.26
CA SER A 76 8.12 6.85 8.25
C SER A 76 7.51 6.02 9.40
N TRP A 77 6.18 5.98 9.51
CA TRP A 77 5.47 5.16 10.49
C TRP A 77 5.08 3.77 9.96
N ALA A 78 5.32 3.49 8.68
CA ALA A 78 5.11 2.19 8.05
C ALA A 78 6.44 1.58 7.61
N GLU A 79 6.54 0.26 7.72
CA GLU A 79 7.65 -0.51 7.18
C GLU A 79 7.40 -0.79 5.69
N GLY A 80 8.41 -0.55 4.85
CA GLY A 80 8.36 -0.84 3.42
C GLY A 80 9.28 -2.01 3.07
N VAL A 81 8.75 -3.03 2.40
CA VAL A 81 9.51 -4.16 1.90
C VAL A 81 9.47 -4.14 0.37
N GLN A 82 10.64 -3.97 -0.25
CA GLN A 82 10.76 -4.12 -1.70
C GLN A 82 10.88 -5.61 -2.06
N ALA A 83 9.79 -6.24 -2.48
CA ALA A 83 9.76 -7.66 -2.84
C ALA A 83 8.58 -8.00 -3.77
N ASP A 84 8.69 -9.14 -4.46
CA ASP A 84 7.53 -9.80 -5.06
C ASP A 84 6.70 -10.45 -3.94
N PHE A 85 5.50 -9.93 -3.68
CA PHE A 85 4.63 -10.40 -2.60
C PHE A 85 4.29 -11.90 -2.72
N LEU A 86 4.21 -12.45 -3.94
CA LEU A 86 3.86 -13.86 -4.15
C LEU A 86 4.98 -14.82 -3.79
N LEU A 87 6.22 -14.32 -3.70
CA LEU A 87 7.42 -15.08 -3.35
C LEU A 87 8.03 -14.61 -2.02
N TRP A 88 7.39 -13.64 -1.37
CA TRP A 88 7.85 -13.08 -0.10
C TRP A 88 7.41 -13.99 1.05
N GLU A 89 8.38 -14.38 1.86
CA GLU A 89 8.19 -15.23 3.03
C GLU A 89 8.30 -14.37 4.31
N PRO A 90 7.18 -13.88 4.86
CA PRO A 90 7.21 -13.12 6.10
C PRO A 90 7.55 -14.02 7.30
N GLY A 91 8.31 -13.49 8.27
CA GLY A 91 8.64 -14.23 9.50
C GLY A 91 7.46 -14.40 10.47
N GLU A 92 6.39 -13.62 10.30
CA GLU A 92 5.19 -13.63 11.13
C GLU A 92 3.94 -13.41 10.27
N ALA A 93 2.80 -13.96 10.70
CA ALA A 93 1.50 -13.70 10.06
C ALA A 93 1.01 -12.26 10.32
N PHE A 94 -0.04 -11.87 9.59
CA PHE A 94 -0.71 -10.57 9.72
C PHE A 94 -2.14 -10.75 10.21
N ASP A 95 -2.63 -9.78 10.98
CA ASP A 95 -3.99 -9.78 11.50
C ASP A 95 -4.99 -9.24 10.47
N LEU A 96 -4.51 -8.33 9.60
CA LEU A 96 -5.29 -7.71 8.54
C LEU A 96 -4.42 -7.51 7.30
N ILE A 97 -5.00 -7.82 6.13
CA ILE A 97 -4.44 -7.61 4.79
C ILE A 97 -5.50 -6.89 3.95
#